data_AF-A0A535C008-F1
#
_entry.id   AF-A0A535C008-F1
#
_cell.length_a   1.000
_cell.length_b   1.000
_cell.length_c   1.000
_cell.angle_alpha   90.00
_cell.angle_beta   90.00
_cell.angle_gamma   90.00
#
_symmetry.space_group_name_H-M   'P 1'
#
loop_
_entity.id
_entity.type
_entity.pdbx_description
1 polymer ?
#
loop_
_entity_poly.entity_id
_entity_poly.type
_entity_poly.pdbx_seq_one_letter_code
_entity_poly.pdbx_strand_id
1 'polypeptide(L)'
;MESTSELAWFRGEIWRSLVRPREFARDLAREHYGLAGVLVALVSGVGLSVGIDLLVLASKGINPAGYVARMIIDAFLLGVRLAVTAAIVAWIASWAVRLMRQRGGTLDQLFTAVTFAFAPLLLVPAAGLIVTAVPADFTLTLAAGLVLVLAVRVLIGVGLNIRAILPPAVAAVAFVLVSALGAFVLGDQVSRMRFLSYALAPQLVPQFGTAPAVGTRFEGLGFDVVLPPGWTVATGGVPGEAARFESSTATIR
;
A
#
# COMPACT_ATOMS: atom_id res chain seq x y z
N MET A 1 -10.68 34.76 -27.40
CA MET A 1 -11.30 33.87 -26.40
C MET A 1 -10.81 32.47 -26.72
N GLU A 2 -9.70 32.06 -26.13
CA GLU A 2 -9.09 30.75 -26.43
C GLU A 2 -9.93 29.63 -25.82
N SER A 3 -10.36 28.71 -26.67
CA SER A 3 -10.94 27.43 -26.28
C SER A 3 -9.85 26.59 -25.61
N THR A 4 -9.63 26.81 -24.32
CA THR A 4 -8.79 25.90 -23.51
C THR A 4 -9.40 24.51 -23.62
N SER A 5 -8.66 23.56 -24.20
CA SER A 5 -9.16 22.18 -24.37
C SER A 5 -9.51 21.58 -23.00
N GLU A 6 -10.54 20.72 -22.94
CA GLU A 6 -10.96 20.05 -21.70
C GLU A 6 -9.80 19.30 -21.02
N LEU A 7 -8.87 18.78 -21.81
CA LEU A 7 -7.64 18.15 -21.33
C LEU A 7 -6.69 19.15 -20.63
N ALA A 8 -6.54 20.36 -21.17
CA ALA A 8 -5.71 21.40 -20.57
C ALA A 8 -6.32 21.89 -19.25
N TRP A 9 -7.65 22.02 -19.20
CA TRP A 9 -8.38 22.30 -17.96
C TRP A 9 -8.16 21.18 -16.92
N PHE A 10 -8.37 19.91 -17.30
CA PHE A 10 -8.20 18.76 -16.40
C PHE A 10 -6.77 18.66 -15.85
N ARG A 11 -5.76 18.86 -16.70
CA ARG A 11 -4.35 18.89 -16.29
C ARG A 11 -4.07 20.03 -15.33
N GLY A 12 -4.63 21.21 -15.60
CA GLY A 12 -4.56 22.38 -14.73
C GLY A 12 -5.12 22.08 -13.34
N GLU A 13 -6.24 21.36 -13.28
CA GLU A 13 -6.90 21.04 -12.02
C GLU A 13 -6.15 19.98 -11.20
N ILE A 14 -5.62 18.94 -11.86
CA ILE A 14 -4.69 18.00 -11.20
C ILE A 14 -3.51 18.78 -10.62
N TRP A 15 -2.88 19.63 -11.42
CA TRP A 15 -1.73 20.41 -10.96
C TRP A 15 -2.08 21.32 -9.77
N ARG A 16 -3.24 21.97 -9.84
CA ARG A 16 -3.75 22.82 -8.76
C ARG A 16 -3.98 22.04 -7.47
N SER A 17 -4.57 20.85 -7.56
CA SER A 17 -4.78 19.97 -6.41
C SER A 17 -3.46 19.53 -5.76
N LEU A 18 -2.39 19.36 -6.55
CA LEU A 18 -1.06 18.96 -6.09
C LEU A 18 -0.30 20.13 -5.43
N VAL A 19 -0.24 21.28 -6.11
CA VAL A 19 0.61 22.41 -5.71
C VAL A 19 -0.08 23.32 -4.71
N ARG A 20 -1.39 23.57 -4.88
CA ARG A 20 -2.17 24.51 -4.06
C ARG A 20 -3.43 23.86 -3.47
N PRO A 21 -3.30 22.82 -2.63
CA PRO A 21 -4.42 22.02 -2.15
C PRO A 21 -5.45 22.83 -1.34
N ARG A 22 -5.02 23.88 -0.63
CA ARG A 22 -5.93 24.76 0.13
C ARG A 22 -6.79 25.65 -0.77
N GLU A 23 -6.25 26.11 -1.89
CA GLU A 23 -7.01 26.90 -2.86
C GLU A 23 -8.00 26.01 -3.60
N PHE A 24 -7.52 24.85 -4.08
CA PHE A 24 -8.37 23.83 -4.71
C PHE A 24 -9.56 23.44 -3.80
N ALA A 25 -9.31 23.10 -2.54
CA ALA A 25 -10.36 22.71 -1.60
C ALA A 25 -11.44 23.79 -1.41
N ARG A 26 -11.08 25.08 -1.45
CA ARG A 26 -12.04 26.19 -1.32
C ARG A 26 -12.96 26.31 -2.54
N ASP A 27 -12.42 26.07 -3.73
CA ASP A 27 -13.16 26.20 -4.99
C ASP A 27 -13.99 24.94 -5.29
N LEU A 28 -13.57 23.79 -4.75
CA LEU A 28 -14.26 22.51 -4.86
C LEU A 28 -15.75 22.57 -4.43
N ALA A 29 -16.09 23.40 -3.45
CA ALA A 29 -17.47 23.56 -2.98
C ALA A 29 -18.38 24.30 -3.99
N ARG A 30 -17.79 24.90 -5.03
CA ARG A 30 -18.48 25.76 -6.02
C ARG A 30 -18.51 25.15 -7.42
N GLU A 31 -17.61 24.22 -7.71
CA GLU A 31 -17.46 23.62 -9.03
C GLU A 31 -18.02 22.19 -9.09
N HIS A 32 -18.36 21.74 -10.31
CA HIS A 32 -18.81 20.39 -10.61
C HIS A 32 -17.82 19.76 -11.58
N TYR A 33 -17.23 18.64 -11.19
CA TYR A 33 -16.10 18.04 -11.90
C TYR A 33 -16.48 16.77 -12.67
N GLY A 34 -17.68 16.22 -12.45
CA GLY A 34 -18.25 15.13 -13.23
C GLY A 34 -17.29 13.93 -13.39
N LEU A 35 -17.00 13.55 -14.64
CA LEU A 35 -16.12 12.41 -14.96
C LEU A 35 -14.66 12.58 -14.51
N ALA A 36 -14.20 13.80 -14.24
CA ALA A 36 -12.81 14.06 -13.86
C ALA A 36 -12.43 13.32 -12.56
N GLY A 37 -13.32 13.26 -11.57
CA GLY A 37 -13.06 12.54 -10.32
C GLY A 37 -12.86 11.04 -10.53
N VAL A 38 -13.63 10.43 -11.44
CA VAL A 38 -13.49 9.02 -11.80
C VAL A 38 -12.12 8.77 -12.45
N LEU A 39 -11.74 9.62 -13.40
CA LEU A 39 -10.44 9.53 -14.07
C LEU A 39 -9.28 9.67 -13.08
N VAL A 40 -9.35 10.64 -12.16
CA VAL A 40 -8.30 10.81 -11.14
C VAL A 40 -8.19 9.56 -10.27
N ALA A 41 -9.30 8.99 -9.79
CA ALA A 41 -9.26 7.78 -8.97
C ALA A 41 -8.67 6.57 -9.71
N LEU A 42 -9.08 6.36 -10.97
CA LEU A 42 -8.57 5.27 -11.81
C LEU A 42 -7.07 5.41 -12.04
N VAL A 43 -6.62 6.58 -12.54
CA VAL A 43 -5.20 6.79 -12.87
C VAL A 43 -4.34 6.83 -11.60
N SER A 44 -4.86 7.34 -10.48
CA SER A 44 -4.17 7.32 -9.19
C SER A 44 -3.96 5.91 -8.66
N GLY A 45 -4.97 5.05 -8.77
CA GLY A 45 -4.83 3.63 -8.39
C GLY A 45 -3.87 2.88 -9.31
N VAL A 46 -3.93 3.17 -10.61
CA VAL A 46 -2.97 2.61 -11.57
C VAL A 46 -1.54 3.05 -11.23
N GLY A 47 -1.33 4.34 -10.98
CA GLY A 47 -0.04 4.90 -10.62
C GLY A 47 0.53 4.31 -9.33
N LEU A 48 -0.31 4.17 -8.29
CA LEU A 48 0.06 3.54 -7.03
C LEU A 48 0.50 2.09 -7.23
N SER A 49 -0.32 1.26 -7.90
CA SER A 49 -0.02 -0.16 -8.10
C SER A 49 1.25 -0.35 -8.92
N VAL A 50 1.37 0.36 -10.05
CA VAL A 50 2.54 0.24 -10.94
C VAL A 50 3.80 0.68 -10.21
N GLY A 51 3.77 1.81 -9.49
CA GLY A 51 4.95 2.28 -8.79
C GLY A 51 5.37 1.35 -7.65
N ILE A 52 4.43 0.82 -6.85
CA ILE A 52 4.76 -0.16 -5.80
C ILE A 52 5.33 -1.46 -6.41
N ASP A 53 4.74 -1.95 -7.50
CA ASP A 53 5.21 -3.17 -8.16
C ASP A 53 6.62 -3.01 -8.72
N LEU A 54 6.92 -1.86 -9.33
CA LEU A 54 8.28 -1.54 -9.76
C LEU A 54 9.26 -1.54 -8.59
N LEU A 55 8.89 -0.97 -7.43
CA LEU A 55 9.75 -0.96 -6.25
C LEU A 55 9.97 -2.36 -5.68
N VAL A 56 8.94 -3.20 -5.64
CA VAL A 56 9.04 -4.59 -5.16
C VAL A 56 9.87 -5.46 -6.10
N LEU A 57 9.73 -5.28 -7.41
CA LEU A 57 10.52 -6.01 -8.39
C LEU A 57 11.98 -5.57 -8.36
N ALA A 58 12.21 -4.25 -8.24
CA ALA A 58 13.56 -3.70 -8.11
C ALA A 58 14.26 -4.16 -6.83
N SER A 59 13.56 -4.23 -5.69
CA SER A 59 14.15 -4.74 -4.44
C SER A 59 14.54 -6.22 -4.50
N LYS A 60 13.99 -6.96 -5.47
CA LYS A 60 14.33 -8.37 -5.74
C LYS A 60 15.31 -8.55 -6.90
N GLY A 61 15.72 -7.47 -7.58
CA GLY A 61 16.53 -7.54 -8.79
C GLY A 61 15.83 -8.23 -9.98
N ILE A 62 14.49 -8.23 -10.02
CA ILE A 62 13.70 -8.90 -11.06
C ILE A 62 13.33 -7.89 -12.16
N ASN A 63 13.47 -8.31 -13.42
CA ASN A 63 13.04 -7.50 -14.57
C ASN A 63 11.49 -7.44 -14.65
N PRO A 64 10.89 -6.23 -14.69
CA PRO A 64 9.43 -6.07 -14.74
C PRO A 64 8.78 -6.49 -16.05
N ALA A 65 9.52 -6.63 -17.15
CA ALA A 65 8.98 -6.96 -18.47
C ALA A 65 8.17 -8.28 -18.48
N GLY A 66 8.55 -9.26 -17.66
CA GLY A 66 7.84 -10.54 -17.55
C GLY A 66 6.48 -10.47 -16.84
N TYR A 67 6.16 -9.34 -16.18
CA TYR A 67 4.97 -9.21 -15.33
C TYR A 67 3.98 -8.14 -15.83
N VAL A 68 4.25 -7.50 -16.97
CA VAL A 68 3.48 -6.35 -17.48
C VAL A 68 1.97 -6.60 -17.54
N ALA A 69 1.55 -7.74 -18.10
CA ALA A 69 0.12 -8.06 -18.22
C ALA A 69 -0.57 -8.13 -16.85
N ARG A 70 0.07 -8.78 -15.87
CA ARG A 70 -0.43 -8.86 -14.49
C ARG A 70 -0.43 -7.50 -13.81
N MET A 71 0.65 -6.72 -13.96
CA MET A 71 0.75 -5.38 -13.39
C MET A 71 -0.36 -4.46 -13.91
N ILE A 72 -0.69 -4.51 -15.20
CA ILE A 72 -1.77 -3.71 -15.78
C ILE A 72 -3.14 -4.10 -15.19
N ILE A 73 -3.42 -5.40 -15.06
CA ILE A 73 -4.68 -5.89 -14.50
C ILE A 73 -4.80 -5.51 -13.02
N ASP A 74 -3.79 -5.80 -12.21
CA ASP A 74 -3.76 -5.45 -10.79
C ASP A 74 -3.93 -3.93 -10.59
N ALA A 75 -3.25 -3.14 -11.43
CA ALA A 75 -3.31 -1.68 -11.41
C ALA A 75 -4.70 -1.13 -11.76
N PHE A 76 -5.33 -1.67 -12.80
CA PHE A 76 -6.69 -1.26 -13.17
C PHE A 76 -7.69 -1.62 -12.07
N LEU A 77 -7.62 -2.83 -11.52
CA LEU A 77 -8.48 -3.26 -10.42
C LEU A 77 -8.30 -2.40 -9.18
N LEU A 78 -7.07 -1.94 -8.88
CA LEU A 78 -6.83 -0.99 -7.80
C LEU A 78 -7.50 0.36 -8.07
N GLY A 79 -7.38 0.89 -9.29
CA GLY A 79 -8.09 2.11 -9.71
C GLY A 79 -9.60 2.00 -9.51
N VAL A 80 -10.20 0.90 -9.95
CA VAL A 80 -11.64 0.63 -9.76
C VAL A 80 -11.99 0.57 -8.27
N ARG A 81 -11.16 -0.11 -7.47
CA ARG A 81 -11.38 -0.23 -6.02
C ARG A 81 -11.36 1.13 -5.32
N LEU A 82 -10.43 2.03 -5.70
CA LEU A 82 -10.39 3.40 -5.18
C LEU A 82 -11.63 4.21 -5.58
N ALA A 83 -12.08 4.11 -6.83
CA ALA A 83 -13.27 4.80 -7.30
C ALA A 83 -14.54 4.33 -6.56
N VAL A 84 -14.71 3.01 -6.40
CA VAL A 84 -15.83 2.43 -5.63
C VAL A 84 -15.77 2.87 -4.17
N THR A 85 -14.59 2.90 -3.57
CA THR A 85 -14.40 3.35 -2.19
C THR A 85 -14.79 4.82 -2.03
N ALA A 86 -14.34 5.68 -2.93
CA ALA A 86 -14.73 7.09 -2.93
C ALA A 86 -16.24 7.28 -3.09
N ALA A 87 -16.88 6.49 -3.96
CA ALA A 87 -18.33 6.51 -4.14
C ALA A 87 -19.08 6.09 -2.87
N ILE A 88 -18.65 5.03 -2.19
CA ILE A 88 -19.23 4.57 -0.92
C ILE A 88 -19.08 5.64 0.16
N VAL A 89 -17.90 6.24 0.30
CA VAL A 89 -17.65 7.34 1.26
C VAL A 89 -18.56 8.53 0.96
N ALA A 90 -18.62 8.97 -0.30
CA ALA A 90 -19.43 10.11 -0.70
C ALA A 90 -20.92 9.85 -0.43
N TRP A 91 -21.39 8.63 -0.71
CA TRP A 91 -22.75 8.21 -0.44
C TRP A 91 -23.06 8.24 1.08
N ILE A 92 -22.22 7.64 1.92
CA ILE A 92 -22.39 7.63 3.38
C ILE A 92 -22.35 9.07 3.94
N ALA A 93 -21.40 9.89 3.50
CA ALA A 93 -21.28 11.28 3.93
C ALA A 93 -22.52 12.10 3.52
N SER A 94 -23.04 11.90 2.30
CA SER A 94 -24.26 12.57 1.84
C SER A 94 -25.49 12.19 2.68
N TRP A 95 -25.59 10.91 3.06
CA TRP A 95 -26.63 10.42 3.96
C TRP A 95 -26.52 11.03 5.36
N ALA A 96 -25.30 11.10 5.91
CA ALA A 96 -25.05 11.71 7.23
C ALA A 96 -25.46 13.18 7.27
N VAL A 97 -25.12 13.96 6.23
CA VAL A 97 -25.53 15.37 6.10
C VAL A 97 -27.06 15.50 6.07
N ARG A 98 -27.74 14.67 5.26
CA ARG A 98 -29.20 14.66 5.16
C ARG A 98 -29.86 14.32 6.50
N LEU A 99 -29.35 13.30 7.19
CA LEU A 99 -29.87 12.86 8.49
C LEU A 99 -29.72 13.96 9.56
N MET A 100 -28.59 14.66 9.56
CA MET A 100 -28.32 15.77 10.47
C MET A 100 -29.01 17.08 10.07
N ARG A 101 -29.77 17.09 8.96
CA ARG A 101 -30.44 18.29 8.39
C ARG A 101 -29.48 19.47 8.18
N GLN A 102 -28.21 19.19 7.93
CA GLN A 102 -27.18 20.19 7.72
C GLN A 102 -27.13 20.59 6.24
N ARG A 103 -26.75 21.84 5.95
CA ARG A 103 -26.35 22.22 4.59
C ARG A 103 -24.95 21.61 4.34
N GLY A 104 -24.80 20.85 3.28
CA GLY A 104 -23.53 20.29 2.83
C GLY A 104 -23.49 20.19 1.31
N GLY A 105 -22.33 19.81 0.77
CA GLY A 105 -22.15 19.68 -0.67
C GLY A 105 -22.97 18.54 -1.30
N THR A 106 -23.05 18.58 -2.62
CA THR A 106 -23.72 17.55 -3.42
C THR A 106 -22.93 16.23 -3.37
N LEU A 107 -23.56 15.12 -3.74
CA LEU A 107 -22.90 13.82 -3.83
C LEU A 107 -21.70 13.86 -4.78
N ASP A 108 -21.84 14.58 -5.90
CA ASP A 108 -20.77 14.78 -6.89
C ASP A 108 -19.56 15.53 -6.29
N GLN A 109 -19.82 16.58 -5.52
CA GLN A 109 -18.77 17.32 -4.83
C GLN A 109 -18.04 16.48 -3.79
N LEU A 110 -18.76 15.65 -3.02
CA LEU A 110 -18.17 14.74 -2.04
C LEU A 110 -17.33 13.64 -2.69
N PHE A 111 -17.81 13.09 -3.81
CA PHE A 111 -17.06 12.12 -4.60
C PHE A 111 -15.77 12.75 -5.14
N THR A 112 -15.88 13.95 -5.72
CA THR A 112 -14.73 14.70 -6.24
C THR A 112 -13.73 15.03 -5.13
N ALA A 113 -14.21 15.41 -3.94
CA ALA A 113 -13.38 15.71 -2.77
C ALA A 113 -12.44 14.56 -2.41
N VAL A 114 -12.97 13.34 -2.41
CA VAL A 114 -12.21 12.14 -2.07
C VAL A 114 -11.29 11.72 -3.21
N THR A 115 -11.80 11.74 -4.44
CA THR A 115 -11.03 11.28 -5.61
C THR A 115 -9.85 12.19 -5.96
N PHE A 116 -10.02 13.52 -5.94
CA PHE A 116 -8.91 14.46 -6.16
C PHE A 116 -7.89 14.46 -5.03
N ALA A 117 -8.29 14.00 -3.83
CA ALA A 117 -7.33 13.76 -2.75
C ALA A 117 -6.31 12.67 -3.11
N PHE A 118 -6.64 11.77 -4.06
CA PHE A 118 -5.74 10.73 -4.55
C PHE A 118 -4.74 11.21 -5.60
N ALA A 119 -4.89 12.43 -6.14
CA ALA A 119 -4.01 12.97 -7.18
C ALA A 119 -2.49 12.86 -6.87
N PRO A 120 -2.00 13.01 -5.62
CA PRO A 120 -0.59 12.77 -5.32
C PRO A 120 -0.08 11.38 -5.72
N LEU A 121 -0.95 10.36 -5.73
CA LEU A 121 -0.57 8.99 -6.10
C LEU A 121 -0.18 8.85 -7.58
N LEU A 122 -0.58 9.80 -8.43
CA LEU A 122 -0.12 9.89 -9.83
C LEU A 122 1.40 10.01 -9.94
N LEU A 123 2.07 10.47 -8.88
CA LEU A 123 3.51 10.67 -8.82
C LEU A 123 4.26 9.42 -8.32
N VAL A 124 3.57 8.38 -7.85
CA VAL A 124 4.19 7.14 -7.33
C VAL A 124 5.02 6.40 -8.39
N PRO A 125 4.64 6.33 -9.68
CA PRO A 125 5.51 5.76 -10.72
C PRO A 125 6.88 6.45 -10.84
N ALA A 126 6.99 7.73 -10.48
CA ALA A 126 8.29 8.41 -10.46
C ALA A 126 9.24 7.80 -9.42
N ALA A 127 8.72 7.24 -8.32
CA ALA A 127 9.52 6.49 -7.36
C ALA A 127 10.14 5.24 -8.00
N GLY A 128 9.40 4.53 -8.85
CA GLY A 128 9.93 3.40 -9.63
C GLY A 128 11.02 3.83 -10.62
N LEU A 129 10.83 4.96 -11.30
CA LEU A 129 11.84 5.50 -12.23
C LEU A 129 13.14 5.89 -11.54
N ILE A 130 13.07 6.48 -10.34
CA ILE A 130 14.24 6.82 -9.52
C ILE A 130 15.13 5.59 -9.29
N VAL A 131 14.52 4.44 -9.00
CA VAL A 131 15.26 3.19 -8.74
C VAL A 131 15.94 2.64 -10.00
N THR A 132 15.39 2.91 -11.19
CA THR A 132 16.02 2.48 -12.46
C THR A 132 17.15 3.39 -12.94
N ALA A 133 17.23 4.63 -12.46
CA ALA A 133 18.11 5.66 -13.04
C ALA A 133 19.31 6.06 -12.18
N VAL A 134 19.34 5.70 -10.89
CA VAL A 134 20.30 6.23 -9.90
C VAL A 134 21.08 5.08 -9.22
N PRO A 135 22.33 5.27 -8.78
CA PRO A 135 23.15 4.23 -8.14
C PRO A 135 22.52 3.63 -6.86
N ALA A 136 22.73 2.32 -6.66
CA ALA A 136 21.91 1.43 -5.82
C ALA A 136 21.85 1.76 -4.31
N ASP A 137 22.84 2.45 -3.76
CA ASP A 137 23.03 2.49 -2.29
C ASP A 137 21.99 3.34 -1.54
N PHE A 138 21.29 4.26 -2.23
CA PHE A 138 20.34 5.18 -1.59
C PHE A 138 18.96 5.29 -2.28
N THR A 139 18.79 4.64 -3.43
CA THR A 139 17.62 4.86 -4.31
C THR A 139 16.33 4.27 -3.79
N LEU A 140 16.38 3.04 -3.27
CA LEU A 140 15.21 2.39 -2.71
C LEU A 140 14.69 3.13 -1.46
N THR A 141 15.60 3.64 -0.62
CA THR A 141 15.25 4.45 0.56
C THR A 141 14.60 5.79 0.14
N LEU A 142 15.18 6.49 -0.84
CA LEU A 142 14.62 7.73 -1.37
C LEU A 142 13.22 7.49 -1.99
N ALA A 143 13.07 6.43 -2.78
CA ALA A 143 11.82 6.07 -3.41
C ALA A 143 10.73 5.68 -2.39
N ALA A 144 11.09 4.91 -1.36
CA ALA A 144 10.19 4.59 -0.25
C ALA A 144 9.77 5.86 0.53
N GLY A 145 10.73 6.77 0.78
CA GLY A 145 10.48 8.07 1.38
C GLY A 145 9.50 8.92 0.56
N LEU A 146 9.65 8.94 -0.77
CA LEU A 146 8.71 9.62 -1.67
C LEU A 146 7.29 9.04 -1.55
N VAL A 147 7.13 7.71 -1.59
CA VAL A 147 5.82 7.06 -1.42
C VAL A 147 5.18 7.45 -0.09
N LEU A 148 5.96 7.49 1.01
CA LEU A 148 5.48 7.94 2.31
C LEU A 148 5.00 9.40 2.28
N VAL A 149 5.77 10.30 1.68
CA VAL A 149 5.39 11.72 1.52
C VAL A 149 4.09 11.86 0.73
N LEU A 150 3.94 11.08 -0.35
CA LEU A 150 2.72 11.09 -1.16
C LEU A 150 1.52 10.54 -0.38
N ALA A 151 1.69 9.49 0.41
CA ALA A 151 0.64 8.97 1.29
C ALA A 151 0.18 10.00 2.32
N VAL A 152 1.11 10.70 2.97
CA VAL A 152 0.79 11.81 3.89
C VAL A 152 0.07 12.94 3.15
N ARG A 153 0.48 13.27 1.93
CA ARG A 153 -0.18 14.26 1.08
C ARG A 153 -1.63 13.89 0.74
N VAL A 154 -1.91 12.61 0.48
CA VAL A 154 -3.29 12.12 0.30
C VAL A 154 -4.12 12.38 1.55
N LEU A 155 -3.63 12.00 2.73
CA LEU A 155 -4.35 12.21 3.99
C LEU A 155 -4.64 13.70 4.24
N ILE A 156 -3.65 14.58 4.03
CA ILE A 156 -3.84 16.02 4.13
C ILE A 156 -4.90 16.51 3.12
N GLY A 157 -4.85 16.04 1.88
CA GLY A 157 -5.81 16.37 0.83
C GLY A 157 -7.24 15.96 1.21
N VAL A 158 -7.43 14.74 1.73
CA VAL A 158 -8.74 14.24 2.18
C VAL A 158 -9.29 15.16 3.27
N GLY A 159 -8.47 15.46 4.28
CA GLY A 159 -8.87 16.34 5.38
C GLY A 159 -9.26 17.73 4.91
N LEU A 160 -8.48 18.35 4.01
CA LEU A 160 -8.76 19.68 3.48
C LEU A 160 -10.03 19.69 2.60
N ASN A 161 -10.15 18.76 1.66
CA ASN A 161 -11.25 18.72 0.70
C ASN A 161 -12.59 18.44 1.39
N ILE A 162 -12.64 17.44 2.27
CA ILE A 162 -13.87 17.10 3.01
C ILE A 162 -14.26 18.24 3.95
N ARG A 163 -13.30 18.86 4.64
CA ARG A 163 -13.59 19.96 5.57
C ARG A 163 -14.12 21.21 4.89
N ALA A 164 -13.76 21.43 3.62
CA ALA A 164 -14.27 22.55 2.83
C ALA A 164 -15.74 22.39 2.45
N ILE A 165 -16.23 21.15 2.33
CA ILE A 165 -17.61 20.85 1.92
C ILE A 165 -18.52 20.54 3.12
N LEU A 166 -17.96 19.89 4.15
CA LEU A 166 -18.74 19.34 5.26
C LEU A 166 -18.56 20.13 6.57
N PRO A 167 -19.60 20.14 7.43
CA PRO A 167 -19.48 20.55 8.82
C PRO A 167 -18.38 19.74 9.54
N PRO A 168 -17.69 20.32 10.55
CA PRO A 168 -16.51 19.69 11.15
C PRO A 168 -16.76 18.28 11.72
N ALA A 169 -17.91 18.06 12.36
CA ALA A 169 -18.25 16.75 12.92
C ALA A 169 -18.40 15.68 11.82
N VAL A 170 -19.12 16.00 10.75
CA VAL A 170 -19.31 15.07 9.62
C VAL A 170 -18.00 14.87 8.86
N ALA A 171 -17.20 15.93 8.73
CA ALA A 171 -15.88 15.85 8.10
C ALA A 171 -14.94 14.90 8.85
N ALA A 172 -14.95 14.92 10.18
CA ALA A 172 -14.16 14.00 11.00
C ALA A 172 -14.61 12.54 10.80
N VAL A 173 -15.92 12.27 10.81
CA VAL A 173 -16.46 10.92 10.55
C VAL A 173 -16.10 10.45 9.15
N ALA A 174 -16.28 11.29 8.13
CA ALA A 174 -15.93 10.96 6.75
C ALA A 174 -14.42 10.72 6.58
N PHE A 175 -13.56 11.50 7.24
CA PHE A 175 -12.11 11.29 7.24
C PHE A 175 -11.73 9.93 7.85
N VAL A 176 -12.33 9.58 8.99
CA VAL A 176 -12.12 8.28 9.63
C VAL A 176 -12.60 7.15 8.72
N LEU A 177 -13.76 7.32 8.07
CA LEU A 177 -14.32 6.34 7.15
C LEU A 177 -13.42 6.12 5.92
N VAL A 178 -12.92 7.20 5.30
CA VAL A 178 -11.93 7.11 4.19
C VAL A 178 -10.68 6.37 4.66
N SER A 179 -10.18 6.69 5.85
CA SER A 179 -8.96 6.09 6.39
C SER A 179 -9.15 4.60 6.68
N ALA A 180 -10.28 4.22 7.29
CA ALA A 180 -10.61 2.83 7.61
C ALA A 180 -10.86 1.98 6.36
N LEU A 181 -11.68 2.50 5.43
CA LEU A 181 -11.91 1.81 4.15
C LEU A 181 -10.64 1.75 3.32
N GLY A 182 -9.83 2.82 3.31
CA GLY A 182 -8.52 2.85 2.66
C GLY A 182 -7.58 1.78 3.20
N ALA A 183 -7.52 1.59 4.53
CA ALA A 183 -6.70 0.54 5.14
C ALA A 183 -7.12 -0.88 4.69
N PHE A 184 -8.42 -1.12 4.52
CA PHE A 184 -8.94 -2.40 4.02
C PHE A 184 -8.66 -2.58 2.52
N VAL A 185 -8.98 -1.55 1.73
CA VAL A 185 -8.87 -1.50 0.26
C VAL A 185 -7.43 -1.60 -0.22
N LEU A 186 -6.48 -1.06 0.55
CA LEU A 186 -5.06 -1.07 0.23
C LEU A 186 -4.29 -2.22 0.89
N GLY A 187 -4.97 -3.21 1.47
CA GLY A 187 -4.32 -4.28 2.24
C GLY A 187 -3.20 -5.01 1.48
N ASP A 188 -3.39 -5.28 0.19
CA ASP A 188 -2.37 -5.89 -0.66
C ASP A 188 -1.18 -4.94 -0.92
N GLN A 189 -1.45 -3.65 -1.13
CA GLN A 189 -0.42 -2.63 -1.34
C GLN A 189 0.41 -2.39 -0.06
N VAL A 190 -0.23 -2.38 1.10
CA VAL A 190 0.43 -2.30 2.41
C VAL A 190 1.33 -3.52 2.63
N SER A 191 0.85 -4.72 2.27
CA SER A 191 1.68 -5.93 2.33
C SER A 191 2.92 -5.83 1.44
N ARG A 192 2.75 -5.40 0.18
CA ARG A 192 3.85 -5.16 -0.77
C ARG A 192 4.88 -4.14 -0.23
N MET A 193 4.42 -3.02 0.33
CA MET A 193 5.28 -2.02 0.96
C MET A 193 5.97 -2.54 2.23
N ARG A 194 5.33 -3.42 2.99
CA ARG A 194 5.93 -4.07 4.17
C ARG A 194 7.06 -5.00 3.76
N PHE A 195 6.88 -5.78 2.70
CA PHE A 195 7.96 -6.58 2.11
C PHE A 195 9.12 -5.70 1.65
N LEU A 196 8.85 -4.59 0.97
CA LEU A 196 9.90 -3.62 0.59
C LEU A 196 10.64 -3.08 1.82
N SER A 197 9.92 -2.77 2.90
CA SER A 197 10.51 -2.30 4.15
C SER A 197 11.44 -3.34 4.78
N TYR A 198 11.08 -4.62 4.72
CA TYR A 198 11.93 -5.71 5.19
C TYR A 198 13.17 -5.95 4.31
N ALA A 199 13.06 -5.71 3.00
CA ALA A 199 14.22 -5.76 2.12
C ALA A 199 15.22 -4.63 2.42
N LEU A 200 14.70 -3.44 2.77
CA LEU A 200 15.52 -2.28 3.15
C LEU A 200 16.10 -2.38 4.56
N ALA A 201 15.33 -2.92 5.50
CA ALA A 201 15.70 -3.04 6.91
C ALA A 201 15.32 -4.44 7.43
N PRO A 202 16.16 -5.47 7.17
CA PRO A 202 15.89 -6.85 7.57
C PRO A 202 15.65 -7.03 9.07
N GLN A 203 16.23 -6.16 9.90
CA GLN A 203 16.04 -6.11 11.34
C GLN A 203 14.59 -5.84 11.78
N LEU A 204 13.73 -5.34 10.88
CA LEU A 204 12.31 -5.12 11.15
C LEU A 204 11.48 -6.40 11.00
N VAL A 205 12.04 -7.48 10.43
CA VAL A 205 11.35 -8.78 10.34
C VAL A 205 11.15 -9.32 11.75
N PRO A 206 9.90 -9.63 12.17
CA PRO A 206 9.68 -10.27 13.45
C PRO A 206 10.50 -11.55 13.54
N GLN A 207 11.33 -11.67 14.58
CA GLN A 207 12.02 -12.92 14.85
C GLN A 207 10.97 -13.98 15.17
N PHE A 208 10.80 -14.95 14.28
CA PHE A 208 10.04 -16.14 14.62
C PHE A 208 10.86 -16.90 15.65
N GLY A 209 10.42 -16.84 16.91
CA GLY A 209 10.92 -17.78 17.90
C GLY A 209 10.61 -19.18 17.38
N THR A 210 11.66 -19.94 17.07
CA THR A 210 11.49 -21.38 16.89
C THR A 210 10.92 -21.90 18.21
N ALA A 211 9.82 -22.66 18.14
CA ALA A 211 9.37 -23.37 19.33
C ALA A 211 10.56 -24.18 19.86
N PRO A 212 10.89 -24.10 21.16
CA PRO A 212 12.00 -24.86 21.70
C PRO A 212 11.78 -26.34 21.34
N ALA A 213 12.82 -27.00 20.84
CA ALA A 213 12.74 -28.40 20.51
C ALA A 213 12.29 -29.16 21.77
N VAL A 214 11.14 -29.83 21.69
CA VAL A 214 10.59 -30.62 22.79
C VAL A 214 11.07 -32.05 22.61
N GLY A 215 11.86 -32.56 23.56
CA GLY A 215 12.53 -33.83 23.36
C GLY A 215 13.57 -34.17 24.41
N THR A 216 14.23 -35.32 24.21
CA THR A 216 15.36 -35.74 25.04
C THR A 216 16.64 -35.13 24.48
N ARG A 217 17.42 -34.49 25.34
CA ARG A 217 18.70 -33.89 24.97
C ARG A 217 19.81 -34.94 25.04
N PHE A 218 20.61 -35.02 23.99
CA PHE A 218 21.77 -35.91 23.87
C PHE A 218 23.03 -35.07 23.66
N GLU A 219 23.93 -35.14 24.64
CA GLU A 219 25.23 -34.48 24.58
C GLU A 219 26.29 -35.50 24.15
N GLY A 220 26.99 -35.19 23.06
CA GLY A 220 28.10 -35.99 22.51
C GLY A 220 29.39 -35.19 22.47
N LEU A 221 30.49 -35.85 22.08
CA LEU A 221 31.79 -35.19 21.91
C LEU A 221 31.73 -34.22 20.72
N GLY A 222 31.50 -32.94 21.01
CA GLY A 222 31.47 -31.85 20.02
C GLY A 222 30.10 -31.55 19.41
N PHE A 223 29.02 -32.16 19.90
CA PHE A 223 27.66 -31.84 19.46
C PHE A 223 26.63 -32.02 20.58
N ASP A 224 25.49 -31.34 20.41
CA ASP A 224 24.34 -31.44 21.30
C ASP A 224 23.08 -31.42 20.44
N VAL A 225 22.21 -32.41 20.64
CA VAL A 225 20.99 -32.62 19.84
C VAL A 225 19.81 -32.90 20.76
N VAL A 226 18.69 -32.21 20.51
CA VAL A 226 17.40 -32.51 21.15
C VAL A 226 16.56 -33.33 20.17
N LEU A 227 16.27 -34.58 20.53
CA LEU A 227 15.46 -35.48 19.71
C LEU A 227 14.01 -35.52 20.17
N PRO A 228 13.03 -35.51 19.25
CA PRO A 228 11.63 -35.69 19.59
C PRO A 228 11.37 -37.00 20.34
N PRO A 229 10.25 -37.11 21.08
CA PRO A 229 9.83 -38.37 21.68
C PRO A 229 9.73 -39.50 20.63
N GLY A 230 10.20 -40.70 20.99
CA GLY A 230 10.17 -41.88 20.10
C GLY A 230 11.43 -42.09 19.26
N TRP A 231 12.44 -41.23 19.38
CA TRP A 231 13.77 -41.45 18.83
C TRP A 231 14.67 -42.15 19.85
N THR A 232 15.46 -43.11 19.40
CA THR A 232 16.39 -43.92 20.19
C THR A 232 17.80 -43.87 19.63
N VAL A 233 18.79 -43.99 20.50
CA VAL A 233 20.20 -44.15 20.09
C VAL A 233 20.40 -45.55 19.53
N ALA A 234 20.89 -45.64 18.30
CA ALA A 234 21.07 -46.89 17.55
C ALA A 234 22.50 -47.08 17.06
N THR A 235 23.49 -46.44 17.71
CA THR A 235 24.91 -46.49 17.32
C THR A 235 25.37 -47.93 17.12
N GLY A 236 25.80 -48.26 15.89
CA GLY A 236 25.96 -49.64 15.43
C GLY A 236 27.41 -50.11 15.32
N GLY A 237 28.37 -49.32 15.81
CA GLY A 237 29.80 -49.67 15.76
C GLY A 237 30.44 -49.47 14.39
N VAL A 238 29.88 -48.61 13.53
CA VAL A 238 30.47 -48.27 12.23
C VAL A 238 31.69 -47.37 12.45
N PRO A 239 32.87 -47.68 11.88
CA PRO A 239 34.05 -46.82 12.03
C PRO A 239 33.78 -45.39 11.54
N GLY A 240 33.98 -44.40 12.42
CA GLY A 240 33.76 -42.98 12.13
C GLY A 240 32.34 -42.46 12.40
N GLU A 241 31.41 -43.30 12.86
CA GLU A 241 30.06 -42.89 13.26
C GLU A 241 30.08 -42.22 14.65
N ALA A 242 29.78 -40.91 14.69
CA ALA A 242 29.76 -40.16 15.95
C ALA A 242 28.47 -40.41 16.76
N ALA A 243 27.33 -40.54 16.08
CA ALA A 243 26.05 -40.96 16.64
C ALA A 243 25.12 -41.45 15.53
N ARG A 244 24.14 -42.27 15.92
CA ARG A 244 23.01 -42.63 15.06
C ARG A 244 21.74 -42.65 15.88
N PHE A 245 20.70 -42.03 15.36
CA PHE A 245 19.40 -41.96 15.98
C PHE A 245 18.36 -42.55 15.06
N GLU A 246 17.46 -43.34 15.62
CA GLU A 246 16.40 -44.02 14.88
C GLU A 246 15.05 -43.77 15.52
N SER A 247 14.03 -43.71 14.67
CA SER A 247 12.62 -43.73 15.06
C SER A 247 11.90 -44.78 14.21
N SER A 248 10.61 -44.99 14.48
CA SER A 248 9.78 -45.90 13.68
C SER A 248 9.65 -45.51 12.20
N THR A 249 10.04 -44.28 11.82
CA THR A 249 9.83 -43.75 10.46
C THR A 249 11.08 -43.12 9.83
N ALA A 250 12.17 -42.91 10.56
CA ALA A 250 13.36 -42.23 10.04
C ALA A 250 14.64 -42.57 10.81
N THR A 251 15.78 -42.36 10.14
CA THR A 251 17.13 -42.52 10.70
C THR A 251 17.95 -41.25 10.46
N ILE A 252 18.70 -40.80 11.47
CA ILE A 252 19.66 -39.68 11.43
C ILE A 252 21.04 -40.23 11.77
N ARG A 253 22.07 -39.81 11.02
CA ARG A 253 23.49 -40.09 11.24
C ARG A 253 24.26 -38.80 11.31
#